data_AF-K2MGD8-F1
#
_entry.id   AF-K2MGD8-F1
#
_cell.length_a   1.000
_cell.length_b   1.000
_cell.length_c   1.000
_cell.angle_alpha   90.00
_cell.angle_beta   90.00
_cell.angle_gamma   90.00
#
_symmetry.space_group_name_H-M   'P 1'
#
loop_
_entity.id
_entity.type
_entity.pdbx_description
1 polymer ?
#
loop_
_entity_poly.entity_id
_entity_poly.type
_entity_poly.pdbx_seq_one_letter_code
_entity_poly.pdbx_strand_id
1 'polypeptide(L)'
;MISEVPNVRGMSNVSVISTPKAKAMARQYHNCPTLEGIELEDEGGYDDALSHWKKRSMRDEMMTSDVELGLYSALTLAAFEDMGFYVANYSAAEMLWWGNNSGCGLLERKCLTDGVTEYPDLFCNHVDGYGFCTYNRLSLGFCDLKRHEEALPEGYRYFADPRVGGDDLFMDRCPYVKTYAGAGCTNGDSSLMPGSIVGPNSRCVKGQDLQFDDTYVGDVCVDTRCGDGTLSVRFLHDDAWRECQEGETVTPPSG
;
A
#
# COMPACT_ATOMS: atom_id res chain seq x y z
N MET A 1 8.35 10.99 24.66
CA MET A 1 8.65 10.60 23.26
C MET A 1 7.51 9.73 22.76
N ILE A 2 7.24 8.62 23.43
CA ILE A 2 6.06 7.79 23.19
C ILE A 2 4.87 8.33 24.00
N SER A 3 3.69 8.34 23.39
CA SER A 3 2.40 8.60 24.02
C SER A 3 1.43 7.48 23.69
N GLU A 4 0.40 7.30 24.52
CA GLU A 4 -0.68 6.35 24.26
C GLU A 4 -1.92 7.08 23.75
N VAL A 5 -2.51 6.58 22.67
CA VAL A 5 -3.77 7.08 22.12
C VAL A 5 -4.86 6.02 22.34
N PRO A 6 -5.91 6.30 23.13
CA PRO A 6 -6.92 5.31 23.45
C PRO A 6 -7.93 5.11 22.33
N ASN A 7 -8.54 3.91 22.28
CA ASN A 7 -9.69 3.57 21.44
C ASN A 7 -9.48 3.75 19.92
N VAL A 8 -8.29 3.44 19.43
CA VAL A 8 -7.96 3.52 17.99
C VAL A 8 -8.34 2.20 17.32
N ARG A 9 -9.21 2.23 16.29
CA ARG A 9 -9.58 1.06 15.47
C ARG A 9 -10.14 -0.17 16.23
N GLY A 10 -10.64 0.03 17.45
CA GLY A 10 -11.12 -1.06 18.31
C GLY A 10 -10.03 -1.66 19.22
N MET A 11 -8.84 -1.06 19.24
CA MET A 11 -7.76 -1.36 20.19
C MET A 11 -7.87 -0.42 21.40
N SER A 12 -7.53 -0.92 22.59
CA SER A 12 -7.66 -0.14 23.83
C SER A 12 -6.73 1.07 23.85
N ASN A 13 -5.48 0.88 23.43
CA ASN A 13 -4.47 1.93 23.29
C ASN A 13 -3.55 1.58 22.12
N VAL A 14 -3.03 2.61 21.45
CA VAL A 14 -1.97 2.52 20.44
C VAL A 14 -0.83 3.44 20.85
N SER A 15 0.39 2.91 20.86
CA SER A 15 1.60 3.67 21.15
C SER A 15 2.03 4.48 19.93
N VAL A 16 2.31 5.76 20.12
CA VAL A 16 2.74 6.68 19.04
C VAL A 16 3.99 7.46 19.42
N ILE A 17 4.86 7.75 18.46
CA ILE A 17 5.90 8.77 18.60
C ILE A 17 5.26 10.15 18.44
N SER A 18 5.25 10.91 19.53
CA SER A 18 4.55 12.19 19.65
C SER A 18 5.50 13.38 19.79
N THR A 19 6.77 13.25 19.40
CA THR A 19 7.75 14.33 19.44
C THR A 19 7.43 15.42 18.41
N PRO A 20 7.87 16.68 18.61
CA PRO A 20 7.37 17.81 17.83
C PRO A 20 7.54 17.68 16.31
N LYS A 21 8.72 17.31 15.81
CA LYS A 21 8.98 17.18 14.37
C LYS A 21 8.31 15.93 13.80
N ALA A 22 8.43 14.79 14.48
CA ALA A 22 7.78 13.55 14.03
C ALA A 22 6.26 13.72 13.93
N LYS A 23 5.62 14.31 14.95
CA LYS A 23 4.18 14.61 14.95
C LYS A 23 3.81 15.58 13.82
N ALA A 24 4.56 16.68 13.66
CA ALA A 24 4.29 17.65 12.60
C ALA A 24 4.41 17.00 11.21
N MET A 25 5.43 16.18 11.00
CA MET A 25 5.63 15.45 9.75
C MET A 25 4.52 14.43 9.50
N ALA A 26 4.06 13.71 10.52
CA ALA A 26 2.97 12.74 10.39
C ALA A 26 1.65 13.40 10.01
N ARG A 27 1.35 14.56 10.62
CA ARG A 27 0.18 15.39 10.28
C ARG A 27 0.23 15.86 8.83
N GLN A 28 1.40 16.29 8.37
CA GLN A 28 1.60 16.72 6.99
C GLN A 28 1.46 15.53 6.03
N TYR A 29 2.15 14.43 6.31
CA TYR A 29 2.20 13.24 5.46
C TYR A 29 0.82 12.63 5.22
N HIS A 30 0.06 12.41 6.30
CA HIS A 30 -1.29 11.86 6.18
C HIS A 30 -2.35 12.92 5.89
N ASN A 31 -2.01 14.21 5.83
CA ASN A 31 -2.98 15.30 5.77
C ASN A 31 -4.05 15.21 6.89
N CYS A 32 -3.58 15.01 8.13
CA CYS A 32 -4.41 14.87 9.32
C CYS A 32 -3.95 15.82 10.44
N PRO A 33 -4.53 17.03 10.57
CA PRO A 33 -4.06 18.04 11.54
C PRO A 33 -4.22 17.63 13.02
N THR A 34 -5.13 16.70 13.32
CA THR A 34 -5.45 16.25 14.68
C THR A 34 -4.56 15.10 15.16
N LEU A 35 -3.71 14.55 14.30
CA LEU A 35 -2.94 13.35 14.62
C LEU A 35 -2.02 13.57 15.82
N GLU A 36 -2.02 12.65 16.79
CA GLU A 36 -1.25 12.80 18.03
C GLU A 36 0.20 12.29 17.95
N GLY A 37 0.55 11.61 16.87
CA GLY A 37 1.87 11.05 16.61
C GLY A 37 1.80 10.03 15.49
N ILE A 38 2.94 9.42 15.17
CA ILE A 38 2.99 8.30 14.24
C ILE A 38 3.05 6.98 15.03
N GLU A 39 2.28 5.99 14.60
CA GLU A 39 2.12 4.72 15.30
C GLU A 39 3.39 3.88 15.30
N LEU A 40 3.67 3.27 16.45
CA LEU A 40 4.68 2.23 16.60
C LEU A 40 4.04 0.86 16.36
N GLU A 41 4.85 -0.07 15.89
CA GLU A 41 4.43 -1.46 15.77
C GLU A 41 4.11 -2.04 17.16
N ASP A 42 3.03 -2.81 17.23
CA ASP A 42 2.53 -3.46 18.45
C ASP A 42 2.41 -4.99 18.28
N GLU A 43 2.68 -5.50 17.07
CA GLU A 43 2.72 -6.92 16.74
C GLU A 43 4.17 -7.47 16.63
N GLY A 44 4.31 -8.78 16.42
CA GLY A 44 5.61 -9.46 16.22
C GLY A 44 6.39 -9.81 17.50
N GLY A 45 6.06 -9.17 18.62
CA GLY A 45 6.63 -9.47 19.93
C GLY A 45 7.75 -8.50 20.32
N TYR A 46 8.67 -8.93 21.19
CA TYR A 46 9.65 -8.03 21.83
C TYR A 46 10.61 -7.37 20.82
N ASP A 47 11.03 -8.10 19.78
CA ASP A 47 12.01 -7.60 18.82
C ASP A 47 11.39 -6.61 17.81
N ASP A 48 10.07 -6.66 17.63
CA ASP A 48 9.35 -5.85 16.65
C ASP A 48 8.65 -4.65 17.30
N ALA A 49 7.92 -4.90 18.38
CA ALA A 49 7.04 -3.92 18.99
C ALA A 49 7.81 -2.73 19.60
N LEU A 50 7.22 -1.55 19.50
CA LEU A 50 7.70 -0.27 20.07
C LEU A 50 9.04 0.24 19.53
N SER A 51 9.67 -0.48 18.60
CA SER A 51 10.96 -0.10 17.99
C SER A 51 10.88 0.17 16.49
N HIS A 52 9.73 -0.14 15.88
CA HIS A 52 9.46 0.02 14.45
C HIS A 52 8.20 0.85 14.22
N TRP A 53 8.06 1.44 13.03
CA TRP A 53 6.80 2.04 12.60
C TRP A 53 5.75 0.97 12.35
N LYS A 54 4.50 1.29 12.66
CA LYS A 54 3.36 0.42 12.35
C LYS A 54 3.28 0.18 10.84
N LYS A 55 3.52 -1.06 10.39
CA LYS A 55 3.56 -1.38 8.94
C LYS A 55 2.27 -1.00 8.24
N ARG A 56 1.11 -1.25 8.88
CA ARG A 56 -0.21 -0.85 8.36
C ARG A 56 -0.29 0.62 7.92
N SER A 57 0.30 1.53 8.67
CA SER A 57 0.20 2.98 8.45
C SER A 57 1.35 3.50 7.58
N MET A 58 2.46 2.77 7.52
CA MET A 58 3.75 3.20 7.00
C MET A 58 4.42 2.14 6.12
N ARG A 59 3.66 1.34 5.37
CA ARG A 59 4.21 0.26 4.53
C ARG A 59 5.29 0.81 3.60
N ASP A 60 6.34 0.02 3.40
CA ASP A 60 7.54 0.35 2.62
C ASP A 60 8.50 1.35 3.28
N GLU A 61 8.23 1.85 4.49
CA GLU A 61 9.20 2.65 5.23
C GLU A 61 10.34 1.77 5.78
N MET A 62 11.57 2.28 5.76
CA MET A 62 12.78 1.57 6.20
C MET A 62 12.70 0.99 7.62
N MET A 63 12.02 1.66 8.54
CA MET A 63 11.92 1.33 9.96
C MET A 63 10.65 0.56 10.30
N THR A 64 9.93 -0.02 9.34
CA THR A 64 8.91 -1.04 9.64
C THR A 64 9.56 -2.36 10.06
N SER A 65 8.89 -3.16 10.89
CA SER A 65 9.39 -4.45 11.38
C SER A 65 9.60 -5.49 10.26
N ASP A 66 8.78 -5.42 9.21
CA ASP A 66 8.88 -6.27 8.03
C ASP A 66 9.09 -5.39 6.78
N VAL A 67 10.36 -5.23 6.40
CA VAL A 67 10.79 -4.35 5.32
C VAL A 67 10.51 -4.98 3.96
N GLU A 68 9.69 -4.30 3.16
CA GLU A 68 9.47 -4.62 1.75
C GLU A 68 10.41 -3.78 0.87
N LEU A 69 10.07 -2.55 0.48
CA LEU A 69 10.98 -1.69 -0.30
C LEU A 69 12.07 -1.00 0.53
N GLY A 70 11.74 -0.52 1.73
CA GLY A 70 12.69 0.14 2.64
C GLY A 70 13.08 1.57 2.22
N LEU A 71 12.10 2.47 2.21
CA LEU A 71 12.25 3.88 1.88
C LEU A 71 12.56 4.70 3.13
N TYR A 72 13.61 5.53 3.06
CA TYR A 72 14.00 6.44 4.13
C TYR A 72 13.15 7.71 4.08
N SER A 73 12.01 7.69 4.76
CA SER A 73 11.03 8.76 4.68
C SER A 73 11.43 10.00 5.48
N ALA A 74 10.76 11.11 5.18
CA ALA A 74 10.83 12.33 5.99
C ALA A 74 10.38 12.10 7.45
N LEU A 75 9.57 11.07 7.71
CA LEU A 75 9.10 10.70 9.05
C LEU A 75 10.23 10.13 9.90
N THR A 76 11.00 9.18 9.38
CA THR A 76 12.18 8.64 10.08
C THR A 76 13.23 9.71 10.31
N LEU A 77 13.47 10.59 9.32
CA LEU A 77 14.37 11.73 9.49
C LEU A 77 13.91 12.68 10.61
N ALA A 78 12.62 12.99 10.67
CA ALA A 78 12.05 13.84 11.71
C ALA A 78 12.17 13.21 13.11
N ALA A 79 11.92 11.91 13.22
CA ALA A 79 12.08 11.18 14.47
C ALA A 79 13.54 11.19 14.94
N PHE A 80 14.50 10.92 14.05
CA PHE A 80 15.93 10.98 14.39
C PHE A 80 16.40 12.36 14.78
N GLU A 81 15.90 13.41 14.13
CA GLU A 81 16.26 14.78 14.48
C GLU A 81 15.70 15.18 15.86
N ASP A 82 14.49 14.73 16.21
CA ASP A 82 13.89 14.93 17.53
C ASP A 82 14.65 14.20 18.67
N MET A 83 15.42 13.14 18.35
CA MET A 83 16.30 12.48 19.33
C MET A 83 17.50 13.35 19.73
N GLY A 84 17.84 14.37 18.93
CA GLY A 84 18.94 15.30 19.21
C GLY A 84 20.34 14.79 18.87
N PHE A 85 20.46 13.58 18.29
CA PHE A 85 21.74 13.03 17.85
C PHE A 85 22.13 13.46 16.43
N TYR A 86 21.15 13.88 15.62
CA TYR A 86 21.33 14.13 14.20
C TYR A 86 20.70 15.47 13.79
N VAL A 87 21.16 16.00 12.66
CA VAL A 87 20.49 17.07 11.92
C VAL A 87 20.04 16.47 10.59
N ALA A 88 18.73 16.45 10.34
CA ALA A 88 18.16 15.80 9.17
C ALA A 88 18.30 16.68 7.92
N ASN A 89 18.66 16.07 6.79
CA ASN A 89 18.56 16.67 5.47
C ASN A 89 17.28 16.18 4.77
N TYR A 90 16.16 16.88 4.97
CA TYR A 90 14.87 16.50 4.40
C TYR A 90 14.83 16.51 2.86
N SER A 91 15.74 17.22 2.19
CA SER A 91 15.83 17.20 0.72
C SER A 91 16.30 15.85 0.17
N ALA A 92 16.87 14.98 1.02
CA ALA A 92 17.25 13.63 0.68
C ALA A 92 16.19 12.58 1.09
N ALA A 93 15.05 13.01 1.64
CA ALA A 93 13.98 12.10 2.04
C ALA A 93 13.38 11.40 0.82
N GLU A 94 13.19 10.10 0.93
CA GLU A 94 12.47 9.33 -0.07
C GLU A 94 10.95 9.52 0.11
N MET A 95 10.24 9.52 -1.02
CA MET A 95 8.79 9.68 -1.03
C MET A 95 8.13 8.36 -0.67
N LEU A 96 7.56 8.28 0.54
CA LEU A 96 6.67 7.19 0.91
C LEU A 96 5.31 7.41 0.22
N TRP A 97 4.85 6.44 -0.57
CA TRP A 97 3.58 6.56 -1.28
C TRP A 97 2.41 6.04 -0.44
N TRP A 98 2.64 5.02 0.37
CA TRP A 98 1.59 4.34 1.13
C TRP A 98 0.97 5.25 2.20
N GLY A 99 -0.30 5.62 2.01
CA GLY A 99 -1.01 6.44 2.99
C GLY A 99 -0.65 7.94 2.95
N ASN A 100 0.10 8.40 1.95
CA ASN A 100 0.32 9.82 1.72
C ASN A 100 -1.02 10.50 1.37
N ASN A 101 -1.32 11.61 2.03
CA ASN A 101 -2.59 12.35 1.93
C ASN A 101 -3.84 11.49 2.20
N SER A 102 -3.74 10.41 2.97
CA SER A 102 -4.87 9.52 3.27
C SER A 102 -5.97 10.13 4.15
N GLY A 103 -5.72 11.27 4.77
CA GLY A 103 -6.54 11.85 5.82
C GLY A 103 -6.44 11.06 7.12
N CYS A 104 -7.17 11.52 8.14
CA CYS A 104 -7.16 10.87 9.47
C CYS A 104 -7.75 9.46 9.46
N GLY A 105 -8.63 9.15 8.51
CA GLY A 105 -9.39 7.90 8.48
C GLY A 105 -8.51 6.65 8.42
N LEU A 106 -7.36 6.71 7.74
CA LEU A 106 -6.44 5.58 7.65
C LEU A 106 -5.91 5.22 9.04
N LEU A 107 -5.73 6.18 9.93
CA LEU A 107 -5.15 5.97 11.26
C LEU A 107 -6.24 5.76 12.31
N GLU A 108 -7.38 6.42 12.19
CA GLU A 108 -8.42 6.39 13.23
C GLU A 108 -9.44 5.25 13.05
N ARG A 109 -9.65 4.78 11.80
CA ARG A 109 -10.68 3.80 11.46
C ARG A 109 -10.08 2.48 10.97
N LYS A 110 -10.86 1.40 11.08
CA LYS A 110 -10.49 0.10 10.52
C LYS A 110 -10.28 0.22 9.01
N CYS A 111 -9.37 -0.57 8.45
CA CYS A 111 -9.09 -0.59 7.00
C CYS A 111 -10.30 -1.03 6.18
N LEU A 112 -11.16 -1.88 6.74
CA LEU A 112 -12.47 -2.21 6.18
C LEU A 112 -13.51 -2.29 7.29
N THR A 113 -14.76 -2.02 6.92
CA THR A 113 -15.96 -2.26 7.75
C THR A 113 -16.96 -3.03 6.89
N ASP A 114 -17.43 -4.17 7.38
CA ASP A 114 -18.36 -5.06 6.66
C ASP A 114 -17.89 -5.42 5.24
N GLY A 115 -16.58 -5.62 5.07
CA GLY A 115 -15.94 -5.95 3.78
C GLY A 115 -15.79 -4.78 2.82
N VAL A 116 -16.07 -3.55 3.25
CA VAL A 116 -15.95 -2.34 2.43
C VAL A 116 -14.79 -1.48 2.95
N THR A 117 -13.91 -1.05 2.05
CA THR A 117 -12.81 -0.13 2.35
C THR A 117 -13.09 1.27 1.81
N GLU A 118 -12.64 2.30 2.54
CA GLU A 118 -12.56 3.67 2.04
C GLU A 118 -11.23 3.95 1.31
N TYR A 119 -10.31 2.99 1.29
CA TYR A 119 -8.98 3.10 0.70
C TYR A 119 -8.71 1.99 -0.33
N PRO A 120 -9.47 1.93 -1.45
CA PRO A 120 -9.39 0.85 -2.43
C PRO A 120 -8.04 0.75 -3.18
N ASP A 121 -7.24 1.82 -3.17
CA ASP A 121 -5.87 1.78 -3.72
C ASP A 121 -4.86 1.13 -2.75
N LEU A 122 -5.17 1.05 -1.45
CA LEU A 122 -4.29 0.50 -0.41
C LEU A 122 -4.72 -0.92 -0.01
N PHE A 123 -6.02 -1.11 0.20
CA PHE A 123 -6.60 -2.37 0.68
C PHE A 123 -7.49 -3.01 -0.38
N CYS A 124 -7.49 -4.33 -0.40
CA CYS A 124 -8.33 -5.15 -1.26
C CYS A 124 -9.35 -5.93 -0.41
N ASN A 125 -10.47 -6.37 -1.00
CA ASN A 125 -11.56 -6.97 -0.23
C ASN A 125 -12.10 -8.28 -0.81
N HIS A 126 -11.47 -8.81 -1.85
CA HIS A 126 -11.85 -10.07 -2.46
C HIS A 126 -10.63 -10.77 -3.04
N VAL A 127 -10.71 -12.09 -3.12
CA VAL A 127 -9.76 -12.92 -3.86
C VAL A 127 -10.32 -13.11 -5.26
N ASP A 128 -9.44 -13.01 -6.25
CA ASP A 128 -9.74 -13.36 -7.63
C ASP A 128 -8.63 -14.30 -8.15
N GLY A 129 -8.91 -15.06 -9.22
CA GLY A 129 -7.94 -15.93 -9.89
C GLY A 129 -6.94 -15.17 -10.76
N TYR A 130 -7.03 -13.84 -10.81
CA TYR A 130 -6.32 -12.97 -11.74
C TYR A 130 -5.49 -11.91 -11.00
N GLY A 131 -4.55 -11.29 -11.73
CA GLY A 131 -3.60 -10.36 -11.15
C GLY A 131 -4.24 -9.04 -10.71
N PHE A 132 -3.86 -8.55 -9.54
CA PHE A 132 -4.14 -7.21 -9.06
C PHE A 132 -2.88 -6.36 -9.10
N CYS A 133 -3.00 -5.08 -9.46
CA CYS A 133 -1.92 -4.13 -9.26
C CYS A 133 -1.59 -3.95 -7.78
N THR A 134 -0.30 -4.02 -7.45
CA THR A 134 0.20 -3.48 -6.20
C THR A 134 -0.05 -1.97 -6.12
N TYR A 135 -0.17 -1.43 -4.91
CA TYR A 135 -0.50 -0.01 -4.71
C TYR A 135 0.48 0.94 -5.43
N ASN A 136 1.77 0.57 -5.47
CA ASN A 136 2.83 1.32 -6.14
C ASN A 136 2.88 1.11 -7.67
N ARG A 137 1.96 0.31 -8.22
CA ARG A 137 1.83 0.01 -9.66
C ARG A 137 3.08 -0.63 -10.29
N LEU A 138 3.95 -1.25 -9.49
CA LEU A 138 5.20 -1.85 -9.98
C LEU A 138 5.06 -3.32 -10.38
N SER A 139 4.02 -4.01 -9.91
CA SER A 139 3.87 -5.45 -10.10
C SER A 139 2.40 -5.88 -10.14
N LEU A 140 2.17 -7.06 -10.70
CA LEU A 140 0.95 -7.83 -10.44
C LEU A 140 1.08 -8.65 -9.17
N GLY A 141 -0.05 -8.92 -8.54
CA GLY A 141 -0.15 -9.55 -7.25
C GLY A 141 -1.51 -10.16 -6.98
N PHE A 142 -1.72 -10.56 -5.74
CA PHE A 142 -2.97 -11.12 -5.23
C PHE A 142 -3.40 -10.39 -3.97
N CYS A 143 -4.70 -10.37 -3.73
CA CYS A 143 -5.22 -9.91 -2.45
C CYS A 143 -4.84 -10.91 -1.35
N ASP A 144 -4.03 -10.49 -0.38
CA ASP A 144 -3.72 -11.28 0.81
C ASP A 144 -4.95 -11.32 1.71
N LEU A 145 -5.89 -12.20 1.37
CA LEU A 145 -7.16 -12.40 2.05
C LEU A 145 -7.38 -13.89 2.22
N LYS A 146 -7.60 -14.32 3.45
CA LYS A 146 -7.88 -15.72 3.73
C LYS A 146 -8.93 -15.87 4.82
N ARG A 147 -9.38 -17.11 4.99
CA ARG A 147 -10.20 -17.50 6.12
C ARG A 147 -9.36 -18.27 7.12
N HIS A 148 -9.22 -17.71 8.31
CA HIS A 148 -8.49 -18.29 9.44
C HIS A 148 -9.27 -19.46 10.06
N GLU A 149 -8.58 -20.32 10.82
CA GLU A 149 -9.20 -21.44 11.53
C GLU A 149 -10.10 -20.94 12.67
N GLU A 150 -9.53 -20.03 13.48
CA GLU A 150 -10.13 -19.37 14.63
C GLU A 150 -10.65 -17.98 14.24
N ALA A 151 -11.63 -17.46 15.01
CA ALA A 151 -12.10 -16.09 14.83
C ALA A 151 -10.99 -15.10 15.16
N LEU A 152 -10.83 -14.08 14.32
CA LEU A 152 -9.87 -13.00 14.56
C LEU A 152 -10.26 -12.20 15.82
N PRO A 153 -9.30 -11.56 16.52
CA PRO A 153 -9.59 -10.59 17.57
C PRO A 153 -10.50 -9.46 17.08
N GLU A 154 -11.28 -8.85 17.98
CA GLU A 154 -12.29 -7.85 17.62
C GLU A 154 -11.75 -6.66 16.80
N GLY A 155 -10.56 -6.17 17.15
CA GLY A 155 -9.86 -5.11 16.41
C GLY A 155 -9.56 -5.46 14.96
N TYR A 156 -9.39 -6.76 14.65
CA TYR A 156 -9.02 -7.28 13.33
C TYR A 156 -10.18 -7.91 12.55
N ARG A 157 -11.41 -7.76 13.06
CA ARG A 157 -12.61 -8.19 12.33
C ARG A 157 -13.05 -7.12 11.36
N TYR A 158 -13.01 -7.46 10.08
CA TYR A 158 -13.26 -6.56 8.96
C TYR A 158 -14.43 -6.99 8.07
N PHE A 159 -14.84 -8.25 8.16
CA PHE A 159 -15.88 -8.87 7.34
C PHE A 159 -16.96 -9.49 8.23
N ALA A 160 -18.11 -9.84 7.63
CA ALA A 160 -19.21 -10.47 8.33
C ALA A 160 -18.84 -11.84 8.94
N ASP A 161 -18.02 -12.65 8.25
CA ASP A 161 -17.39 -13.83 8.87
C ASP A 161 -16.18 -13.37 9.69
N PRO A 162 -16.17 -13.54 11.04
CA PRO A 162 -15.10 -13.06 11.90
C PRO A 162 -13.77 -13.80 11.69
N ARG A 163 -13.74 -14.83 10.84
CA ARG A 163 -12.51 -15.55 10.45
C ARG A 163 -11.89 -15.02 9.18
N VAL A 164 -12.54 -14.11 8.46
CA VAL A 164 -12.04 -13.59 7.19
C VAL A 164 -11.24 -12.30 7.45
N GLY A 165 -10.03 -12.24 6.92
CA GLY A 165 -9.11 -11.11 7.03
C GLY A 165 -7.79 -11.40 6.30
N GLY A 166 -6.88 -10.44 6.33
CA GLY A 166 -5.53 -10.62 5.77
C GLY A 166 -4.69 -11.60 6.57
N ASP A 167 -3.57 -12.03 6.00
CA ASP A 167 -2.64 -12.92 6.67
C ASP A 167 -1.51 -12.17 7.37
N ASP A 168 -1.09 -11.02 6.86
CA ASP A 168 -0.05 -10.22 7.51
C ASP A 168 -0.51 -9.63 8.85
N LEU A 169 0.17 -10.02 9.93
CA LEU A 169 -0.09 -9.54 11.29
C LEU A 169 0.30 -8.07 11.46
N PHE A 170 1.41 -7.62 10.87
CA PHE A 170 1.91 -6.23 10.98
C PHE A 170 1.02 -5.22 10.25
N MET A 171 0.18 -5.72 9.35
CA MET A 171 -0.87 -4.94 8.69
C MET A 171 -2.18 -4.89 9.50
N ASP A 172 -2.19 -5.27 10.77
CA ASP A 172 -3.40 -5.49 11.58
C ASP A 172 -4.36 -6.50 10.92
N ARG A 173 -3.86 -7.46 10.14
CA ARG A 173 -4.68 -8.36 9.31
C ARG A 173 -5.53 -7.60 8.27
N CYS A 174 -5.18 -6.37 7.91
CA CYS A 174 -5.82 -5.68 6.79
C CYS A 174 -5.42 -6.36 5.47
N PRO A 175 -6.37 -6.84 4.67
CA PRO A 175 -6.08 -7.40 3.35
C PRO A 175 -5.55 -6.32 2.40
N TYR A 176 -4.42 -6.61 1.76
CA TYR A 176 -3.77 -5.74 0.79
C TYR A 176 -3.17 -6.57 -0.35
N VAL A 177 -2.82 -5.92 -1.45
CA VAL A 177 -2.23 -6.63 -2.59
C VAL A 177 -0.75 -6.94 -2.33
N LYS A 178 -0.42 -8.23 -2.26
CA LYS A 178 0.95 -8.75 -2.21
C LYS A 178 1.43 -9.13 -3.61
N THR A 179 2.69 -8.86 -3.89
CA THR A 179 3.31 -9.13 -5.19
C THR A 179 3.41 -10.63 -5.47
N TYR A 180 3.10 -11.05 -6.70
CA TYR A 180 3.48 -12.39 -7.17
C TYR A 180 4.98 -12.44 -7.46
N ALA A 181 5.65 -13.52 -7.04
CA ALA A 181 7.06 -13.71 -7.35
C ALA A 181 7.26 -13.76 -8.89
N GLY A 182 8.17 -12.91 -9.39
CA GLY A 182 8.46 -12.80 -10.82
C GLY A 182 7.47 -11.95 -11.63
N ALA A 183 6.41 -11.40 -11.03
CA ALA A 183 5.39 -10.61 -11.75
C ALA A 183 5.64 -9.09 -11.69
N GLY A 184 6.91 -8.67 -11.71
CA GLY A 184 7.29 -7.25 -11.76
C GLY A 184 7.09 -6.67 -13.16
N CYS A 185 6.43 -5.53 -13.28
CA CYS A 185 6.24 -4.88 -14.58
C CYS A 185 7.57 -4.41 -15.19
N THR A 186 8.57 -4.08 -14.37
CA THR A 186 9.83 -3.52 -14.88
C THR A 186 10.88 -4.55 -15.28
N ASN A 187 10.83 -5.74 -14.70
CA ASN A 187 11.91 -6.74 -14.76
C ASN A 187 11.42 -8.18 -14.48
N GLY A 188 10.11 -8.41 -14.50
CA GLY A 188 9.52 -9.73 -14.26
C GLY A 188 9.58 -10.65 -15.48
N ASP A 189 8.99 -11.83 -15.31
CA ASP A 189 8.83 -12.83 -16.36
C ASP A 189 7.46 -12.64 -17.05
N SER A 190 7.49 -12.18 -18.30
CA SER A 190 6.27 -11.96 -19.08
C SER A 190 5.43 -13.23 -19.30
N SER A 191 6.03 -14.43 -19.19
CA SER A 191 5.29 -15.69 -19.30
C SER A 191 4.33 -15.95 -18.13
N LEU A 192 4.55 -15.27 -16.98
CA LEU A 192 3.69 -15.32 -15.81
C LEU A 192 2.59 -14.25 -15.83
N MET A 193 2.61 -13.35 -16.81
CA MET A 193 1.73 -12.19 -16.88
C MET A 193 1.10 -12.06 -18.28
N PRO A 194 0.15 -12.93 -18.65
CA PRO A 194 -0.54 -12.84 -19.93
C PRO A 194 -1.11 -11.44 -20.20
N GLY A 195 -1.00 -10.96 -21.44
CA GLY A 195 -1.44 -9.62 -21.82
C GLY A 195 -0.56 -8.46 -21.33
N SER A 196 0.52 -8.73 -20.58
CA SER A 196 1.37 -7.68 -20.00
C SER A 196 2.66 -7.41 -20.80
N ILE A 197 3.08 -6.14 -20.83
CA ILE A 197 4.41 -5.73 -21.29
C ILE A 197 5.35 -5.59 -20.10
N VAL A 198 6.51 -6.25 -20.17
CA VAL A 198 7.62 -6.03 -19.24
C VAL A 198 8.64 -5.07 -19.85
N GLY A 199 8.98 -4.00 -19.13
CA GLY A 199 9.94 -3.01 -19.58
C GLY A 199 10.21 -1.93 -18.52
N PRO A 200 11.32 -1.17 -18.62
CA PRO A 200 11.75 -0.24 -17.58
C PRO A 200 10.70 0.83 -17.21
N ASN A 201 9.87 1.21 -18.18
CA ASN A 201 8.78 2.18 -17.99
C ASN A 201 7.41 1.52 -17.78
N SER A 202 7.32 0.19 -17.77
CA SER A 202 6.05 -0.49 -17.59
C SER A 202 5.52 -0.32 -16.17
N ARG A 203 4.21 -0.10 -16.06
CA ARG A 203 3.48 -0.01 -14.79
C ARG A 203 2.18 -0.80 -14.89
N CYS A 204 1.71 -1.26 -13.74
CA CYS A 204 0.47 -1.99 -13.64
C CYS A 204 -0.72 -1.02 -13.72
N VAL A 205 -1.69 -1.34 -14.58
CA VAL A 205 -2.94 -0.60 -14.75
C VAL A 205 -4.15 -1.47 -14.44
N LYS A 206 -5.23 -0.85 -13.97
CA LYS A 206 -6.47 -1.57 -13.66
C LYS A 206 -7.14 -2.05 -14.94
N GLY A 207 -7.51 -3.33 -14.99
CA GLY A 207 -8.31 -3.90 -16.07
C GLY A 207 -9.80 -3.82 -15.78
N GLN A 208 -10.61 -3.64 -16.83
CA GLN A 208 -12.05 -3.81 -16.78
C GLN A 208 -12.46 -4.78 -17.89
N ASP A 209 -12.89 -5.99 -17.49
CA ASP A 209 -13.30 -7.06 -18.43
C ASP A 209 -12.22 -7.37 -19.49
N LEU A 210 -10.95 -7.18 -19.13
CA LEU A 210 -9.82 -7.32 -20.05
C LEU A 210 -9.57 -8.79 -20.38
N GLN A 211 -9.44 -9.08 -21.68
CA GLN A 211 -9.17 -10.42 -22.18
C GLN A 211 -7.89 -10.45 -23.00
N PHE A 212 -7.20 -11.58 -22.92
CA PHE A 212 -6.05 -11.92 -23.74
C PHE A 212 -6.18 -13.41 -24.13
N ASP A 213 -6.14 -13.72 -25.43
CA ASP A 213 -6.38 -15.07 -25.97
C ASP A 213 -7.66 -15.72 -25.39
N ASP A 214 -8.81 -15.02 -25.50
CA ASP A 214 -10.14 -15.42 -25.00
C ASP A 214 -10.22 -15.72 -23.49
N THR A 215 -9.20 -15.31 -22.73
CA THR A 215 -9.12 -15.52 -21.28
C THR A 215 -9.09 -14.18 -20.57
N TYR A 216 -9.92 -14.02 -19.54
CA TYR A 216 -9.85 -12.84 -18.68
C TYR A 216 -8.48 -12.78 -17.98
N VAL A 217 -7.89 -11.60 -17.84
CA VAL A 217 -6.53 -11.45 -17.27
C VAL A 217 -6.45 -10.53 -16.05
N GLY A 218 -7.55 -9.84 -15.69
CA GLY A 218 -7.55 -8.88 -14.60
C GLY A 218 -6.72 -7.64 -14.93
N ASP A 219 -5.90 -7.19 -13.97
CA ASP A 219 -4.96 -6.09 -14.16
C ASP A 219 -3.75 -6.55 -15.00
N VAL A 220 -3.11 -5.63 -15.72
CA VAL A 220 -1.95 -5.93 -16.59
C VAL A 220 -0.87 -4.87 -16.48
N CYS A 221 0.37 -5.23 -16.84
CA CYS A 221 1.43 -4.24 -17.05
C CYS A 221 1.35 -3.66 -18.47
N VAL A 222 1.40 -2.34 -18.59
CA VAL A 222 1.50 -1.63 -19.87
C VAL A 222 2.73 -0.74 -19.87
N ASP A 223 3.28 -0.47 -21.05
CA ASP A 223 4.37 0.50 -21.17
C ASP A 223 3.81 1.90 -20.97
N THR A 224 4.48 2.72 -20.15
CA THR A 224 4.00 4.06 -19.80
C THR A 224 4.97 5.14 -20.21
N ARG A 225 4.42 6.30 -20.58
CA ARG A 225 5.18 7.51 -20.86
C ARG A 225 4.44 8.70 -20.27
N CYS A 226 5.13 9.44 -19.41
CA CYS A 226 4.61 10.67 -18.82
C CYS A 226 5.28 11.89 -19.48
N GLY A 227 4.48 12.89 -19.88
CA GLY A 227 4.98 14.15 -20.44
C GLY A 227 3.90 15.23 -20.39
N ASP A 228 4.27 16.46 -20.04
CA ASP A 228 3.37 17.62 -19.99
C ASP A 228 2.07 17.39 -19.20
N GLY A 229 2.17 16.68 -18.07
CA GLY A 229 1.03 16.33 -17.22
C GLY A 229 0.11 15.24 -17.79
N THR A 230 0.47 14.64 -18.92
CA THR A 230 -0.30 13.60 -19.60
C THR A 230 0.37 12.24 -19.44
N LEU A 231 -0.42 11.22 -19.10
CA LEU A 231 -0.01 9.82 -19.14
C LEU A 231 -0.39 9.24 -20.50
N SER A 232 0.56 8.61 -21.18
CA SER A 232 0.29 7.74 -22.33
C SER A 232 0.63 6.29 -21.98
N VAL A 233 -0.19 5.37 -22.46
CA VAL A 233 -0.01 3.92 -22.31
C VAL A 233 0.11 3.26 -23.67
N ARG A 234 0.83 2.14 -23.71
CA ARG A 234 0.92 1.26 -24.88
C ARG A 234 0.75 -0.19 -24.42
N PHE A 235 -0.14 -0.90 -25.09
CA PHE A 235 -0.52 -2.28 -24.77
C PHE A 235 0.35 -3.29 -25.50
N LEU A 236 0.33 -4.54 -25.00
CA LEU A 236 1.04 -5.65 -25.65
C LEU A 236 0.53 -5.81 -27.08
N HIS A 237 1.46 -5.97 -28.04
CA HIS A 237 1.18 -6.03 -29.48
C HIS A 237 0.54 -4.76 -30.10
N ASP A 238 0.56 -3.63 -29.39
CA ASP A 238 0.19 -2.32 -29.95
C ASP A 238 1.45 -1.47 -30.22
N ASP A 239 1.53 -0.90 -31.42
CA ASP A 239 2.57 0.08 -31.77
C ASP A 239 2.16 1.52 -31.39
N ALA A 240 0.87 1.77 -31.17
CA ALA A 240 0.34 3.09 -30.89
C ALA A 240 0.40 3.46 -29.39
N TRP A 241 0.76 4.71 -29.12
CA TRP A 241 0.58 5.32 -27.80
C TRP A 241 -0.83 5.90 -27.70
N ARG A 242 -1.48 5.67 -26.56
CA ARG A 242 -2.81 6.17 -26.26
C ARG A 242 -2.76 7.02 -25.00
N GLU A 243 -3.29 8.22 -25.07
CA GLU A 243 -3.43 9.06 -23.87
C GLU A 243 -4.43 8.43 -22.91
N CYS A 244 -4.12 8.51 -21.61
CA CYS A 244 -4.91 7.98 -20.52
C CYS A 244 -5.09 9.12 -19.51
N GLN A 245 -6.25 9.75 -19.52
CA GLN A 245 -6.60 10.79 -18.54
C GLN A 245 -7.05 10.14 -17.23
N GLU A 246 -6.86 10.85 -16.12
CA GLU A 246 -7.28 10.37 -14.80
C GLU A 246 -8.79 10.10 -14.77
N GLY A 247 -9.17 8.89 -14.34
CA GLY A 247 -10.57 8.46 -14.27
C GLY A 247 -11.17 7.97 -15.60
N GLU A 248 -10.43 8.04 -16.70
CA GLU A 248 -10.86 7.51 -18.00
C GLU A 248 -10.36 6.08 -18.25
N THR A 249 -11.05 5.37 -19.13
CA THR A 249 -10.65 4.03 -19.59
C THR A 249 -10.09 4.10 -21.01
N VAL A 250 -9.06 3.30 -21.27
CA VAL A 250 -8.45 3.19 -22.60
C VAL A 250 -8.62 1.75 -23.09
N THR A 251 -9.20 1.59 -24.27
CA THR A 251 -9.40 0.27 -24.87
C THR A 251 -8.14 -0.17 -25.63
N PRO A 252 -7.58 -1.36 -25.36
CA PRO A 252 -6.51 -1.94 -26.17
C PRO A 252 -7.03 -2.25 -27.58
N PRO A 253 -6.15 -2.37 -28.59
CA PRO A 253 -6.56 -2.87 -29.89
C PRO A 253 -7.14 -4.29 -29.74
N SER A 254 -8.12 -4.63 -30.58
CA SER A 254 -8.65 -5.99 -30.66
C SER A 254 -7.52 -6.92 -31.10
N GLY A 255 -7.09 -7.80 -30.19
CA GLY A 255 -6.25 -8.96 -30.50
C GLY A 255 -7.09 -10.11 -31.03
#